data_AF-A0AAX2KGH2-F1
#
_entry.id   AF-A0AAX2KGH2-F1
#
_cell.length_a   1.000
_cell.length_b   1.000
_cell.length_c   1.000
_cell.angle_alpha   90.00
_cell.angle_beta   90.00
_cell.angle_gamma   90.00
#
_symmetry.space_group_name_H-M   'P 1'
#
loop_
_entity.id
_entity.type
_entity.pdbx_description
1 polymer ?
#
loop_
_entity_poly.entity_id
_entity_poly.type
_entity_poly.pdbx_seq_one_letter_code
_entity_poly.pdbx_strand_id
1 'polypeptide(L)'
;MAFMLSPLLKRYTWNSAWLYYARIFIALCGTTAFPWWLGDVKLTIPLTLGMVAAALTDLDDRLAGRLRNLIITLFCFFIASASVELLFPWPWLFAIGLTLSTSGFILLGGLGQRYATIAFGALLIAIYTMLGTSLYEHWYQQPMYLLAGAVWYNVLTLIGHLLFPVRPLQDNLARCYEQLARYLELKSRMFDPDIEDESQAPLYDLALANGQLMATLNQTKLSLLTRLRGDRGQRGTRRTLHYYFVAQDIHERASSSHIQYQTLREHFRHSDVLFRFQRLMSMQGQACQQLSRCILLRQPYQHDPHFERAFTHIDAALERMRDNGAPADLLKTLGFLLNNLRAIDAQLATIESEQAQALPP
;
A
#
# COMPACT_ATOMS: atom_id res chain seq x y z
N MET A 1 -26.67 -10.91 -20.40
CA MET A 1 -25.48 -10.97 -21.26
C MET A 1 -24.27 -10.57 -20.43
N ALA A 2 -23.63 -11.56 -19.80
CA ALA A 2 -22.44 -11.34 -18.99
C ALA A 2 -21.26 -11.10 -19.94
N PHE A 3 -20.71 -9.89 -19.97
CA PHE A 3 -19.46 -9.63 -20.66
C PHE A 3 -18.36 -10.48 -20.02
N MET A 4 -18.04 -11.61 -20.66
CA MET A 4 -16.87 -12.42 -20.34
C MET A 4 -15.60 -11.66 -20.77
N LEU A 5 -15.23 -10.67 -19.97
CA LEU A 5 -13.88 -10.10 -20.01
C LEU A 5 -12.89 -11.22 -19.67
N SER A 6 -11.93 -11.48 -20.57
CA SER A 6 -10.92 -12.53 -20.40
C SER A 6 -10.20 -12.40 -19.05
N PRO A 7 -9.72 -13.50 -18.43
CA PRO A 7 -9.07 -13.46 -17.12
C PRO A 7 -7.86 -12.51 -17.08
N LEU A 8 -7.22 -12.27 -18.23
CA LEU A 8 -6.15 -11.28 -18.40
C LEU A 8 -6.66 -9.83 -18.36
N LEU A 9 -7.80 -9.53 -19.02
CA LEU A 9 -8.46 -8.22 -18.93
C LEU A 9 -9.00 -7.96 -17.53
N LYS A 10 -9.51 -8.99 -16.84
CA LYS A 10 -9.89 -8.90 -15.42
C LYS A 10 -8.68 -8.53 -14.56
N ARG A 11 -7.53 -9.17 -14.77
CA ARG A 11 -6.28 -8.89 -14.06
C ARG A 11 -5.72 -7.49 -14.35
N TYR A 12 -5.90 -6.99 -15.57
CA TYR A 12 -5.44 -5.66 -15.99
C TYR A 12 -6.35 -4.52 -15.51
N THR A 13 -7.67 -4.68 -15.62
CA THR A 13 -8.67 -3.72 -15.12
C THR A 13 -8.77 -3.68 -13.59
N TRP A 14 -8.30 -4.74 -12.89
CA TRP A 14 -8.21 -4.75 -11.43
C TRP A 14 -6.90 -4.19 -10.86
N ASN A 15 -5.91 -3.86 -11.71
CA ASN A 15 -4.72 -3.19 -11.25
C ASN A 15 -5.07 -1.75 -10.83
N SER A 16 -4.82 -1.37 -9.58
CA SER A 16 -5.14 -0.03 -9.07
C SER A 16 -4.43 1.08 -9.83
N ALA A 17 -3.28 0.79 -10.43
CA ALA A 17 -2.60 1.69 -11.36
C ALA A 17 -3.46 2.06 -12.57
N TRP A 18 -4.21 1.11 -13.14
CA TRP A 18 -5.05 1.37 -14.32
C TRP A 18 -6.22 2.30 -13.99
N LEU A 19 -6.89 2.09 -12.86
CA LEU A 19 -7.96 2.99 -12.42
C LEU A 19 -7.43 4.40 -12.11
N TYR A 20 -6.23 4.49 -11.54
CA TYR A 20 -5.55 5.77 -11.32
C TYR A 20 -5.27 6.49 -12.65
N TYR A 21 -4.70 5.80 -13.64
CA TYR A 21 -4.43 6.38 -14.96
C TYR A 21 -5.71 6.73 -15.71
N ALA A 22 -6.74 5.89 -15.65
CA ALA A 22 -8.05 6.16 -16.24
C ALA A 22 -8.68 7.41 -15.61
N ARG A 23 -8.59 7.58 -14.29
CA ARG A 23 -9.07 8.78 -13.59
C ARG A 23 -8.34 10.04 -14.07
N ILE A 24 -7.01 10.01 -14.17
CA ILE A 24 -6.22 11.15 -14.68
C ILE A 24 -6.60 11.46 -16.12
N PHE A 25 -6.75 10.44 -16.96
CA PHE A 25 -7.15 10.60 -18.34
C PHE A 25 -8.53 11.27 -18.46
N ILE A 26 -9.52 10.80 -17.70
CA ILE A 26 -10.86 11.41 -17.65
C ILE A 26 -10.80 12.84 -17.12
N ALA A 27 -9.97 13.10 -16.10
CA ALA A 27 -9.79 14.43 -15.54
C ALA A 27 -9.22 15.40 -16.60
N LEU A 28 -8.13 15.01 -17.29
CA LEU A 28 -7.51 15.79 -18.36
C LEU A 28 -8.45 16.02 -19.53
N CYS A 29 -9.14 14.97 -19.99
CA CYS A 29 -10.14 15.10 -21.05
C CYS A 29 -11.26 16.06 -20.66
N GLY A 30 -11.77 15.97 -19.42
CA GLY A 30 -12.79 16.89 -18.92
C GLY A 30 -12.32 18.35 -18.91
N THR A 31 -11.09 18.60 -18.43
CA THR A 31 -10.52 19.96 -18.37
C THR A 31 -10.21 20.59 -19.73
N THR A 32 -10.13 19.78 -20.80
CA THR A 32 -9.80 20.24 -22.16
C THR A 32 -11.00 20.25 -23.09
N ALA A 33 -11.84 19.21 -23.05
CA ALA A 33 -13.04 19.11 -23.86
C ALA A 33 -14.13 20.12 -23.46
N PHE A 34 -14.25 20.45 -22.16
CA PHE A 34 -15.25 21.40 -21.69
C PHE A 34 -15.00 22.84 -22.19
N PRO A 35 -13.78 23.42 -22.04
CA PRO A 35 -13.45 24.70 -22.68
C PRO A 35 -13.57 24.70 -24.20
N TRP A 36 -13.19 23.59 -24.85
CA TRP A 36 -13.31 23.44 -26.30
C TRP A 36 -14.78 23.50 -26.76
N TRP A 37 -15.69 22.84 -26.03
CA TRP A 37 -17.11 22.88 -26.32
C TRP A 37 -17.74 24.27 -26.11
N LEU A 38 -17.23 25.05 -25.14
CA LEU A 38 -17.63 26.44 -24.90
C LEU A 38 -17.04 27.43 -25.93
N GLY A 39 -16.11 26.99 -26.78
CA GLY A 39 -15.42 27.84 -27.75
C GLY A 39 -14.33 28.73 -27.14
N ASP A 40 -14.03 28.59 -25.85
CA ASP A 40 -13.17 29.50 -25.09
C ASP A 40 -11.87 28.81 -24.64
N VAL A 41 -10.93 28.70 -25.58
CA VAL A 41 -9.67 27.95 -25.40
C VAL A 41 -8.82 28.52 -24.25
N LYS A 42 -8.94 29.82 -23.96
CA LYS A 42 -8.24 30.51 -22.86
C LYS A 42 -8.46 29.83 -21.51
N LEU A 43 -9.65 29.25 -21.29
CA LEU A 43 -10.02 28.61 -20.01
C LEU A 43 -9.26 27.29 -19.75
N THR A 44 -8.72 26.67 -20.79
CA THR A 44 -8.06 25.36 -20.70
C THR A 44 -6.85 25.39 -19.78
N ILE A 45 -6.04 26.46 -19.85
CA ILE A 45 -4.80 26.58 -19.08
C ILE A 45 -5.08 26.62 -17.56
N PRO A 46 -5.90 27.55 -17.03
CA PRO A 46 -6.17 27.57 -15.59
C PRO A 46 -6.96 26.34 -15.12
N LEU A 47 -7.88 25.78 -15.92
CA LEU A 47 -8.59 24.56 -15.49
C LEU A 47 -7.65 23.37 -15.34
N THR A 48 -6.74 23.16 -16.30
CA THR A 48 -5.77 22.05 -16.26
C THR A 48 -4.76 22.24 -15.13
N LEU A 49 -4.24 23.46 -14.94
CA LEU A 49 -3.30 23.78 -13.86
C LEU A 49 -3.93 23.59 -12.47
N GLY A 50 -5.18 24.04 -12.29
CA GLY A 50 -5.93 23.83 -11.05
C GLY A 50 -6.19 22.34 -10.76
N MET A 51 -6.50 21.57 -11.81
CA MET A 51 -6.66 20.13 -11.73
C MET A 51 -5.36 19.41 -11.34
N VAL A 52 -4.24 19.77 -11.96
CA VAL A 52 -2.92 19.19 -11.67
C VAL A 52 -2.51 19.50 -10.23
N ALA A 53 -2.72 20.74 -9.77
CA ALA A 53 -2.47 21.11 -8.39
C ALA A 53 -3.29 20.24 -7.42
N ALA A 54 -4.59 20.07 -7.68
CA ALA A 54 -5.44 19.20 -6.87
C ALA A 54 -4.98 17.74 -6.88
N ALA A 55 -4.56 17.22 -8.04
CA ALA A 55 -4.07 15.86 -8.18
C ALA A 55 -2.77 15.61 -7.40
N LEU A 56 -1.85 16.59 -7.38
CA LEU A 56 -0.62 16.53 -6.59
C LEU A 56 -0.86 16.66 -5.09
N THR A 57 -1.94 17.35 -4.70
CA THR A 57 -2.35 17.48 -3.28
C THR A 57 -3.30 16.41 -2.78
N ASP A 58 -3.64 15.43 -3.61
CA ASP A 58 -4.60 14.40 -3.25
C ASP A 58 -4.02 13.51 -2.14
N LEU A 59 -4.65 13.54 -0.97
CA LEU A 59 -4.25 12.75 0.19
C LEU A 59 -5.19 11.54 0.35
N ASP A 60 -4.61 10.36 0.60
CA ASP A 60 -5.36 9.14 0.87
C ASP A 60 -5.97 9.13 2.27
N ASP A 61 -7.02 9.93 2.45
CA ASP A 61 -7.84 9.96 3.65
C ASP A 61 -9.21 9.32 3.43
N ARG A 62 -9.82 8.86 4.55
CA ARG A 62 -11.21 8.37 4.60
C ARG A 62 -12.16 9.45 4.08
N LEU A 63 -13.27 9.07 3.45
CA LEU A 63 -14.25 9.99 2.82
C LEU A 63 -14.55 11.27 3.62
N ALA A 64 -14.83 11.16 4.93
CA ALA A 64 -15.09 12.33 5.79
C ALA A 64 -13.86 13.22 6.01
N GLY A 65 -12.68 12.61 6.23
CA GLY A 65 -11.42 13.34 6.35
C GLY A 65 -11.01 14.00 5.02
N ARG A 66 -11.21 13.29 3.91
CA ARG A 66 -10.98 13.76 2.55
C ARG A 66 -11.87 14.95 2.20
N LEU A 67 -13.16 14.93 2.58
CA LEU A 67 -14.05 16.07 2.36
C LEU A 67 -13.63 17.30 3.18
N ARG A 68 -13.22 17.10 4.43
CA ARG A 68 -12.65 18.18 5.26
C ARG A 68 -11.37 18.74 4.65
N ASN A 69 -10.46 17.88 4.22
CA ASN A 69 -9.21 18.29 3.58
C ASN A 69 -9.47 19.03 2.26
N LEU A 70 -10.44 18.58 1.47
CA LEU A 70 -10.86 19.23 0.23
C LEU A 70 -11.33 20.66 0.49
N ILE A 71 -12.15 20.88 1.52
CA ILE A 71 -12.61 22.22 1.88
C ILE A 71 -11.43 23.10 2.30
N ILE A 72 -10.53 22.58 3.15
CA ILE A 72 -9.33 23.32 3.59
C ILE A 72 -8.44 23.65 2.39
N THR A 73 -8.25 22.71 1.47
CA THR A 73 -7.41 22.85 0.28
C THR A 73 -7.98 23.89 -0.68
N LEU A 74 -9.28 23.81 -0.99
CA LEU A 74 -9.96 24.80 -1.85
C LEU A 74 -9.91 26.20 -1.25
N PHE A 75 -10.14 26.33 0.05
CA PHE A 75 -10.05 27.62 0.74
C PHE A 75 -8.62 28.18 0.69
N CYS A 76 -7.62 27.33 0.93
CA CYS A 76 -6.22 27.70 0.87
C CYS A 76 -5.80 28.10 -0.55
N PHE A 77 -6.23 27.36 -1.57
CA PHE A 77 -5.98 27.67 -2.98
C PHE A 77 -6.63 28.99 -3.38
N PHE A 78 -7.85 29.26 -2.92
CA PHE A 78 -8.53 30.52 -3.16
C PHE A 78 -7.78 31.70 -2.56
N ILE A 79 -7.37 31.61 -1.29
CA ILE A 79 -6.58 32.67 -0.64
C ILE A 79 -5.24 32.87 -1.37
N ALA A 80 -4.54 31.78 -1.70
CA ALA A 80 -3.26 31.84 -2.38
C ALA A 80 -3.38 32.51 -3.75
N SER A 81 -4.37 32.12 -4.55
CA SER A 81 -4.60 32.68 -5.88
C SER A 81 -5.11 34.14 -5.82
N ALA A 82 -6.11 34.43 -5.00
CA ALA A 82 -6.65 35.79 -4.84
C ALA A 82 -5.59 36.77 -4.28
N SER A 83 -4.75 36.33 -3.36
CA SER A 83 -3.68 37.18 -2.82
C SER A 83 -2.63 37.54 -3.88
N VAL A 84 -2.29 36.61 -4.79
CA VAL A 84 -1.39 36.89 -5.92
C VAL A 84 -2.00 37.95 -6.82
N GLU A 85 -3.26 37.80 -7.25
CA GLU A 85 -3.89 38.77 -8.17
C GLU A 85 -4.08 40.17 -7.57
N LEU A 86 -4.42 40.25 -6.29
CA LEU A 86 -4.60 41.55 -5.62
C LEU A 86 -3.27 42.28 -5.36
N LEU A 87 -2.20 41.54 -5.03
CA LEU A 87 -0.90 42.14 -4.72
C LEU A 87 -0.03 42.34 -5.97
N PHE A 88 -0.32 41.67 -7.09
CA PHE A 88 0.47 41.76 -8.33
C PHE A 88 0.75 43.20 -8.81
N PRO A 89 -0.19 44.17 -8.72
CA PRO A 89 0.08 45.55 -9.13
C PRO A 89 1.07 46.30 -8.21
N TRP A 90 1.41 45.75 -7.04
CA TRP A 90 2.25 46.37 -6.01
C TRP A 90 3.48 45.49 -5.70
N PRO A 91 4.57 45.55 -6.49
CA PRO A 91 5.67 44.59 -6.44
C PRO A 91 6.33 44.41 -5.07
N TRP A 92 6.46 45.48 -4.27
CA TRP A 92 7.04 45.42 -2.93
C TRP A 92 6.12 44.74 -1.92
N LEU A 93 4.81 45.04 -1.96
CA LEU A 93 3.81 44.35 -1.12
C LEU A 93 3.68 42.88 -1.53
N PHE A 94 3.74 42.60 -2.83
CA PHE A 94 3.78 41.25 -3.36
C PHE A 94 5.00 40.46 -2.85
N ALA A 95 6.20 41.04 -2.90
CA ALA A 95 7.41 40.38 -2.41
C ALA A 95 7.32 40.05 -0.91
N ILE A 96 6.85 40.98 -0.08
CA ILE A 96 6.67 40.76 1.37
C ILE A 96 5.59 39.70 1.62
N GLY A 97 4.43 39.83 0.95
CA GLY A 97 3.32 38.88 1.09
C GLY A 97 3.68 37.47 0.65
N LEU A 98 4.40 37.33 -0.47
CA LEU A 98 4.88 36.05 -0.96
C LEU A 98 5.88 35.43 0.02
N THR A 99 6.83 36.21 0.54
CA THR A 99 7.83 35.72 1.51
C THR A 99 7.18 35.26 2.81
N LEU A 100 6.21 36.02 3.32
CA LEU A 100 5.49 35.69 4.55
C LEU A 100 4.62 34.45 4.36
N SER A 101 3.89 34.35 3.25
CA SER A 101 3.01 33.22 2.93
C SER A 101 3.79 31.94 2.68
N THR A 102 4.89 31.98 1.93
CA THR A 102 5.77 30.82 1.71
C THR A 102 6.37 30.33 3.02
N SER A 103 6.89 31.23 3.85
CA SER A 103 7.39 30.88 5.19
C SER A 103 6.30 30.24 6.05
N GLY A 104 5.10 30.82 6.05
CA GLY A 104 3.95 30.28 6.78
C GLY A 104 3.51 28.90 6.30
N PHE A 105 3.44 28.69 4.98
CA PHE A 105 3.07 27.40 4.37
C PHE A 105 4.11 26.31 4.64
N ILE A 106 5.41 26.64 4.59
CA ILE A 106 6.48 25.69 4.94
C ILE A 106 6.37 25.29 6.42
N LEU A 107 6.15 26.25 7.32
CA LEU A 107 5.97 25.98 8.75
C LEU A 107 4.70 25.14 9.02
N LEU A 108 3.61 25.41 8.31
CA LEU A 108 2.39 24.61 8.37
C LEU A 108 2.65 23.16 7.96
N GLY A 109 3.58 22.93 7.03
CA GLY A 109 4.04 21.60 6.64
C GLY A 109 4.73 20.81 7.77
N GLY A 110 5.33 21.49 8.75
CA GLY A 110 5.95 20.86 9.92
C GLY A 110 4.95 20.19 10.87
N LEU A 111 3.66 20.55 10.82
CA LEU A 111 2.61 19.98 11.68
C LEU A 111 2.17 18.57 11.25
N GLY A 112 2.62 18.11 10.09
CA GLY A 112 2.38 16.76 9.60
C GLY A 112 2.26 16.70 8.08
N GLN A 113 2.46 15.49 7.53
CA GLN A 113 2.50 15.25 6.08
C GLN A 113 1.27 15.81 5.34
N ARG A 114 0.08 15.76 5.94
CA ARG A 114 -1.16 16.26 5.33
C ARG A 114 -1.10 17.76 5.05
N TYR A 115 -0.66 18.53 6.03
CA TYR A 115 -0.55 19.99 5.90
C TYR A 115 0.58 20.37 4.96
N ALA A 116 1.66 19.59 4.92
CA ALA A 116 2.76 19.79 3.97
C ALA A 116 2.30 19.66 2.52
N THR A 117 1.48 18.65 2.20
CA THR A 117 0.98 18.46 0.83
C THR A 117 0.01 19.57 0.43
N ILE A 118 -0.88 20.02 1.33
CA ILE A 118 -1.80 21.14 1.07
C ILE A 118 -1.02 22.45 0.85
N ALA A 119 -0.04 22.73 1.71
CA ALA A 119 0.83 23.89 1.60
C ALA A 119 1.60 23.93 0.27
N PHE A 120 2.15 22.79 -0.16
CA PHE A 120 2.81 22.65 -1.46
C PHE A 120 1.87 22.99 -2.63
N GLY A 121 0.64 22.48 -2.63
CA GLY A 121 -0.33 22.82 -3.67
C GLY A 121 -0.74 24.27 -3.68
N ALA A 122 -0.89 24.89 -2.50
CA ALA A 122 -1.24 26.30 -2.40
C ALA A 122 -0.14 27.19 -3.01
N LEU A 123 1.13 26.84 -2.76
CA LEU A 123 2.27 27.51 -3.39
C LEU A 123 2.28 27.32 -4.90
N LEU A 124 2.01 26.11 -5.38
CA LEU A 124 1.98 25.78 -6.80
C LEU A 124 0.82 26.50 -7.52
N ILE A 125 -0.35 26.62 -6.91
CA ILE A 125 -1.46 27.47 -7.37
C ILE A 125 -1.07 28.95 -7.41
N ALA A 126 -0.35 29.45 -6.41
CA ALA A 126 0.12 30.83 -6.41
C ALA A 126 1.05 31.12 -7.61
N ILE A 127 1.98 30.20 -7.90
CA ILE A 127 2.86 30.28 -9.07
C ILE A 127 2.06 30.21 -10.38
N TYR A 128 1.09 29.30 -10.48
CA TYR A 128 0.21 29.20 -11.65
C TYR A 128 -0.65 30.45 -11.85
N THR A 129 -1.06 31.06 -10.75
CA THR A 129 -1.80 32.33 -10.80
C THR A 129 -0.90 33.41 -11.39
N MET A 130 0.34 33.52 -10.92
CA MET A 130 1.34 34.48 -11.42
C MET A 130 1.60 34.34 -12.94
N LEU A 131 1.55 33.13 -13.50
CA LEU A 131 1.71 32.91 -14.95
C LEU A 131 0.54 33.43 -15.79
N GLY A 132 -0.65 33.58 -15.20
CA GLY A 132 -1.88 33.93 -15.91
C GLY A 132 -2.48 35.29 -15.58
N THR A 133 -1.86 36.10 -14.71
CA THR A 133 -2.40 37.38 -14.21
C THR A 133 -2.74 38.40 -15.31
N SER A 134 -2.17 38.26 -16.51
CA SER A 134 -2.43 39.14 -17.65
C SER A 134 -3.55 38.66 -18.59
N LEU A 135 -4.10 37.47 -18.36
CA LEU A 135 -5.05 36.82 -19.27
C LEU A 135 -6.52 37.22 -19.01
N TYR A 136 -6.83 37.76 -17.84
CA TYR A 136 -8.20 38.02 -17.37
C TYR A 136 -8.35 39.43 -16.80
N GLU A 137 -9.51 40.05 -17.02
CA GLU A 137 -9.77 41.45 -16.61
C GLU A 137 -10.14 41.58 -15.12
N HIS A 138 -10.74 40.55 -14.53
CA HIS A 138 -11.24 40.59 -13.17
C HIS A 138 -10.47 39.63 -12.25
N TRP A 139 -10.10 40.12 -11.06
CA TRP A 139 -9.29 39.40 -10.06
C TRP A 139 -9.87 38.08 -9.54
N TYR A 140 -11.15 37.79 -9.79
CA TYR A 140 -11.82 36.59 -9.31
C TYR A 140 -12.01 35.51 -10.38
N GLN A 141 -11.77 35.85 -11.67
CA GLN A 141 -12.02 34.92 -12.77
C GLN A 141 -11.01 33.78 -12.78
N GLN A 142 -9.73 34.10 -12.79
CA GLN A 142 -8.66 33.10 -12.82
C GLN A 142 -8.61 32.22 -11.56
N PRO A 143 -8.79 32.73 -10.33
CA PRO A 143 -8.88 31.89 -9.14
C PRO A 143 -10.07 30.95 -9.22
N MET A 144 -11.22 31.41 -9.71
CA MET A 144 -12.40 30.56 -9.85
C MET A 144 -12.18 29.42 -10.84
N TYR A 145 -11.48 29.64 -11.96
CA TYR A 145 -11.17 28.59 -12.93
C TYR A 145 -10.15 27.57 -12.39
N LEU A 146 -9.14 28.03 -11.64
CA LEU A 146 -8.20 27.16 -10.93
C LEU A 146 -8.94 26.29 -9.91
N LEU A 147 -9.85 26.88 -9.13
CA LEU A 147 -10.69 26.13 -8.19
C LEU A 147 -11.63 25.17 -8.91
N ALA A 148 -12.24 25.55 -10.03
CA ALA A 148 -13.12 24.67 -10.80
C ALA A 148 -12.39 23.42 -11.29
N GLY A 149 -11.15 23.56 -11.79
CA GLY A 149 -10.29 22.44 -12.14
C GLY A 149 -9.96 21.54 -10.94
N ALA A 150 -9.68 22.15 -9.79
CA ALA A 150 -9.43 21.42 -8.55
C ALA A 150 -10.67 20.65 -8.06
N VAL A 151 -11.86 21.26 -8.13
CA VAL A 151 -13.13 20.62 -7.77
C VAL A 151 -13.43 19.45 -8.70
N TRP A 152 -13.24 19.61 -10.02
CA TRP A 152 -13.50 18.56 -11.01
C TRP A 152 -12.75 17.26 -10.70
N TYR A 153 -11.44 17.35 -10.45
CA TYR A 153 -10.63 16.18 -10.07
C TYR A 153 -11.08 15.54 -8.78
N ASN A 154 -11.41 16.35 -7.78
CA ASN A 154 -11.85 15.86 -6.50
C ASN A 154 -13.22 15.18 -6.58
N VAL A 155 -14.15 15.68 -7.40
CA VAL A 155 -15.45 15.05 -7.67
C VAL A 155 -15.24 13.69 -8.34
N LEU A 156 -14.41 13.61 -9.38
CA LEU A 156 -14.06 12.34 -10.03
C LEU A 156 -13.47 11.34 -9.02
N THR A 157 -12.62 11.83 -8.12
CA THR A 157 -12.01 11.01 -7.09
C THR A 157 -13.02 10.53 -6.04
N LEU A 158 -13.93 11.39 -5.60
CA LEU A 158 -15.01 11.04 -4.67
C LEU A 158 -15.94 9.99 -5.28
N ILE A 159 -16.30 10.15 -6.56
CA ILE A 159 -17.07 9.16 -7.31
C ILE A 159 -16.33 7.82 -7.36
N GLY A 160 -15.03 7.83 -7.67
CA GLY A 160 -14.20 6.62 -7.68
C GLY A 160 -14.19 5.88 -6.33
N HIS A 161 -14.06 6.61 -5.22
CA HIS A 161 -14.13 6.04 -3.88
C HIS A 161 -15.51 5.53 -3.51
N LEU A 162 -16.58 6.21 -3.94
CA LEU A 162 -17.96 5.79 -3.70
C LEU A 162 -18.32 4.52 -4.48
N LEU A 163 -17.79 4.37 -5.70
CA LEU A 163 -17.95 3.16 -6.51
C LEU A 163 -17.12 1.98 -5.99
N PHE A 164 -15.94 2.22 -5.38
CA PHE A 164 -15.03 1.16 -4.95
C PHE A 164 -14.48 1.33 -3.50
N PRO A 165 -15.33 1.34 -2.46
CA PRO A 165 -14.96 1.72 -1.09
C PRO A 165 -14.03 0.73 -0.33
N VAL A 166 -13.77 -0.46 -0.86
CA VAL A 166 -12.98 -1.52 -0.17
C VAL A 166 -11.60 -1.74 -0.81
N ARG A 167 -11.36 -1.23 -2.03
CA ARG A 167 -10.13 -1.51 -2.80
C ARG A 167 -8.83 -1.04 -2.14
N PRO A 168 -8.67 0.19 -1.64
CA PRO A 168 -7.36 0.64 -1.13
C PRO A 168 -6.89 -0.19 0.08
N LEU A 169 -7.83 -0.66 0.90
CA LEU A 169 -7.52 -1.54 2.02
C LEU A 169 -7.15 -2.97 1.55
N GLN A 170 -7.84 -3.48 0.53
CA GLN A 170 -7.50 -4.77 -0.10
C GLN A 170 -6.10 -4.73 -0.72
N ASP A 171 -5.75 -3.63 -1.38
CA ASP A 171 -4.43 -3.44 -1.98
C ASP A 171 -3.33 -3.41 -0.91
N ASN A 172 -3.53 -2.67 0.18
CA ASN A 172 -2.59 -2.64 1.30
C ASN A 172 -2.40 -4.02 1.93
N LEU A 173 -3.49 -4.77 2.11
CA LEU A 173 -3.46 -6.13 2.63
C LEU A 173 -2.74 -7.10 1.68
N ALA A 174 -3.01 -7.02 0.37
CA ALA A 174 -2.33 -7.82 -0.63
C ALA A 174 -0.82 -7.52 -0.66
N ARG A 175 -0.44 -6.23 -0.51
CA ARG A 175 0.96 -5.83 -0.36
C ARG A 175 1.59 -6.39 0.91
N CYS A 176 0.88 -6.47 2.04
CA CYS A 176 1.38 -7.14 3.24
C CYS A 176 1.77 -8.60 2.95
N TYR A 177 0.89 -9.36 2.29
CA TYR A 177 1.17 -10.76 1.96
C TYR A 177 2.27 -10.93 0.91
N GLU A 178 2.40 -9.99 -0.04
CA GLU A 178 3.51 -9.98 -1.00
C GLU A 178 4.86 -9.69 -0.31
N GLN A 179 4.91 -8.72 0.60
CA GLN A 179 6.11 -8.45 1.38
C GLN A 179 6.42 -9.59 2.35
N LEU A 180 5.40 -10.23 2.92
CA LEU A 180 5.56 -11.42 3.76
C LEU A 180 6.11 -12.61 2.97
N ALA A 181 5.63 -12.82 1.74
CA ALA A 181 6.15 -13.83 0.83
C ALA A 181 7.64 -13.59 0.55
N ARG A 182 8.01 -12.35 0.22
CA ARG A 182 9.41 -11.96 -0.01
C ARG A 182 10.28 -12.17 1.24
N TYR A 183 9.76 -11.81 2.41
CA TYR A 183 10.45 -12.01 3.68
C TYR A 183 10.70 -13.50 3.97
N LEU A 184 9.66 -14.35 3.83
CA LEU A 184 9.79 -15.80 4.04
C LEU A 184 10.73 -16.44 3.02
N GLU A 185 10.70 -16.00 1.76
CA GLU A 185 11.60 -16.50 0.72
C GLU A 185 13.06 -16.10 0.96
N LEU A 186 13.33 -14.87 1.41
CA LEU A 186 14.69 -14.46 1.78
C LEU A 186 15.17 -15.19 3.03
N LYS A 187 14.28 -15.38 4.01
CA LYS A 187 14.63 -16.08 5.23
C LYS A 187 14.85 -17.58 4.97
N SER A 188 14.19 -18.18 3.97
CA SER A 188 14.36 -19.61 3.66
C SER A 188 15.78 -19.90 3.18
N ARG A 189 16.39 -18.95 2.47
CA ARG A 189 17.79 -19.02 2.01
C ARG A 189 18.80 -19.01 3.15
N MET A 190 18.43 -18.60 4.36
CA MET A 190 19.32 -18.71 5.55
C MET A 190 19.60 -20.17 5.92
N PHE A 191 18.76 -21.11 5.48
CA PHE A 191 18.93 -22.54 5.66
C PHE A 191 19.79 -23.20 4.56
N ASP A 192 20.27 -22.44 3.57
CA ASP A 192 21.12 -22.99 2.51
C ASP A 192 22.45 -23.49 3.11
N PRO A 193 22.76 -24.81 3.03
CA PRO A 193 23.98 -25.39 3.59
C PRO A 193 25.25 -25.00 2.81
N ASP A 194 25.12 -24.45 1.61
CA ASP A 194 26.26 -24.09 0.74
C ASP A 194 26.82 -22.69 1.03
N ILE A 195 26.21 -21.95 1.97
CA ILE A 195 26.74 -20.66 2.45
C ILE A 195 28.03 -20.91 3.24
N GLU A 196 29.18 -20.58 2.63
CA GLU A 196 30.50 -20.78 3.25
C GLU A 196 30.90 -19.61 4.15
N ASP A 197 30.68 -18.38 3.68
CA ASP A 197 30.93 -17.16 4.45
C ASP A 197 29.61 -16.54 4.93
N GLU A 198 29.59 -16.05 6.17
CA GLU A 198 28.42 -15.34 6.71
C GLU A 198 28.08 -14.06 5.91
N SER A 199 29.05 -13.50 5.18
CA SER A 199 28.86 -12.40 4.23
C SER A 199 27.98 -12.76 3.02
N GLN A 200 27.91 -14.05 2.66
CA GLN A 200 27.04 -14.56 1.59
C GLN A 200 25.61 -14.76 2.07
N ALA A 201 25.37 -14.78 3.39
CA ALA A 201 24.02 -14.87 3.93
C ALA A 201 23.23 -13.60 3.59
N PRO A 202 21.96 -13.70 3.15
CA PRO A 202 21.13 -12.56 2.76
C PRO A 202 20.63 -11.74 3.96
N LEU A 203 21.47 -11.50 4.97
CA LEU A 203 21.13 -10.78 6.20
C LEU A 203 20.70 -9.33 5.92
N TYR A 204 21.44 -8.64 5.04
CA TYR A 204 21.10 -7.27 4.65
C TYR A 204 19.74 -7.21 3.94
N ASP A 205 19.53 -8.05 2.93
CA ASP A 205 18.27 -8.12 2.18
C ASP A 205 17.10 -8.52 3.07
N LEU A 206 17.32 -9.46 4.00
CA LEU A 206 16.33 -9.88 4.98
C LEU A 206 15.94 -8.74 5.92
N ALA A 207 16.92 -7.97 6.41
CA ALA A 207 16.68 -6.81 7.27
C ALA A 207 15.89 -5.71 6.53
N LEU A 208 16.24 -5.45 5.26
CA LEU A 208 15.55 -4.49 4.42
C LEU A 208 14.11 -4.93 4.11
N ALA A 209 13.91 -6.21 3.78
CA ALA A 209 12.58 -6.79 3.59
C ALA A 209 11.74 -6.75 4.87
N ASN A 210 12.34 -7.00 6.03
CA ASN A 210 11.68 -6.87 7.33
C ASN A 210 11.22 -5.42 7.59
N GLY A 211 12.08 -4.44 7.32
CA GLY A 211 11.73 -3.03 7.42
C GLY A 211 10.57 -2.62 6.50
N GLN A 212 10.59 -3.08 5.25
CA GLN A 212 9.51 -2.84 4.28
C GLN A 212 8.19 -3.51 4.71
N LEU A 213 8.24 -4.74 5.20
CA LEU A 213 7.09 -5.47 5.71
C LEU A 213 6.47 -4.76 6.94
N MET A 214 7.30 -4.32 7.90
CA MET A 214 6.86 -3.54 9.06
C MET A 214 6.22 -2.22 8.68
N ALA A 215 6.80 -1.49 7.72
CA ALA A 215 6.20 -0.26 7.21
C ALA A 215 4.82 -0.53 6.59
N THR A 216 4.69 -1.59 5.79
CA THR A 216 3.44 -1.97 5.11
C THR A 216 2.36 -2.44 6.09
N LEU A 217 2.74 -3.23 7.11
CA LEU A 217 1.84 -3.65 8.18
C LEU A 217 1.33 -2.45 8.99
N ASN A 218 2.22 -1.52 9.36
CA ASN A 218 1.83 -0.29 10.07
C ASN A 218 0.88 0.59 9.24
N GLN A 219 1.16 0.78 7.95
CA GLN A 219 0.27 1.52 7.05
C GLN A 219 -1.12 0.85 6.94
N THR A 220 -1.15 -0.47 6.85
CA THR A 220 -2.40 -1.25 6.81
C THR A 220 -3.17 -1.16 8.11
N LYS A 221 -2.49 -1.22 9.26
CA LYS A 221 -3.08 -1.04 10.60
C LYS A 221 -3.75 0.32 10.74
N LEU A 222 -3.08 1.41 10.32
CA LEU A 222 -3.65 2.75 10.32
C LEU A 222 -4.90 2.83 9.43
N SER A 223 -4.83 2.22 8.25
CA SER A 223 -5.97 2.13 7.31
C SER A 223 -7.16 1.35 7.91
N LEU A 224 -6.90 0.29 8.68
CA LEU A 224 -7.93 -0.50 9.37
C LEU A 224 -8.56 0.27 10.54
N LEU A 225 -7.74 0.88 11.40
CA LEU A 225 -8.21 1.62 12.58
C LEU A 225 -9.12 2.79 12.20
N THR A 226 -8.76 3.52 11.14
CA THR A 226 -9.60 4.62 10.65
C THR A 226 -10.98 4.14 10.18
N ARG A 227 -11.10 2.91 9.69
CA ARG A 227 -12.38 2.31 9.25
C ARG A 227 -13.18 1.74 10.42
N LEU A 228 -12.55 1.00 11.32
CA LEU A 228 -13.15 0.42 12.54
C LEU A 228 -13.85 1.48 13.41
N ARG A 229 -13.31 2.69 13.48
CA ARG A 229 -13.90 3.80 14.26
C ARG A 229 -15.28 4.26 13.78
N GLY A 230 -15.67 4.01 12.53
CA GLY A 230 -16.99 4.43 12.03
C GLY A 230 -17.79 3.35 11.34
N ASP A 231 -17.38 2.09 11.43
CA ASP A 231 -18.06 0.97 10.75
C ASP A 231 -18.01 -0.31 11.60
N ARG A 232 -18.43 -0.16 12.88
CA ARG A 232 -18.47 -1.25 13.85
C ARG A 232 -19.48 -2.30 13.40
N GLY A 233 -19.00 -3.43 12.89
CA GLY A 233 -19.82 -4.65 12.71
C GLY A 233 -20.10 -5.10 11.28
N GLN A 234 -19.58 -4.43 10.23
CA GLN A 234 -19.73 -4.96 8.86
C GLN A 234 -18.87 -6.21 8.62
N ARG A 235 -19.46 -7.24 8.01
CA ARG A 235 -18.80 -8.53 7.69
C ARG A 235 -17.50 -8.36 6.90
N GLY A 236 -17.46 -7.41 5.95
CA GLY A 236 -16.26 -7.10 5.17
C GLY A 236 -15.10 -6.56 6.00
N THR A 237 -15.39 -5.74 7.01
CA THR A 237 -14.39 -5.20 7.94
C THR A 237 -13.84 -6.31 8.83
N ARG A 238 -14.68 -7.24 9.30
CA ARG A 238 -14.23 -8.41 10.09
C ARG A 238 -13.28 -9.31 9.30
N ARG A 239 -13.62 -9.65 8.05
CA ARG A 239 -12.77 -10.46 7.17
C ARG A 239 -11.40 -9.81 6.94
N THR A 240 -11.39 -8.52 6.67
CA THR A 240 -10.13 -7.80 6.39
C THR A 240 -9.25 -7.69 7.64
N LEU A 241 -9.88 -7.54 8.80
CA LEU A 241 -9.19 -7.54 10.09
C LEU A 241 -8.61 -8.92 10.42
N HIS A 242 -9.34 -10.00 10.15
CA HIS A 242 -8.84 -11.36 10.31
C HIS A 242 -7.59 -11.61 9.48
N TYR A 243 -7.59 -11.22 8.19
CA TYR A 243 -6.41 -11.38 7.32
C TYR A 243 -5.22 -10.57 7.83
N TYR A 244 -5.45 -9.35 8.32
CA TYR A 244 -4.38 -8.56 8.91
C TYR A 244 -3.76 -9.24 10.14
N PHE A 245 -4.59 -9.78 11.04
CA PHE A 245 -4.07 -10.51 12.20
C PHE A 245 -3.31 -11.78 11.81
N VAL A 246 -3.79 -12.52 10.82
CA VAL A 246 -3.04 -13.67 10.28
C VAL A 246 -1.68 -13.22 9.74
N ALA A 247 -1.62 -12.15 8.94
CA ALA A 247 -0.35 -11.65 8.41
C ALA A 247 0.61 -11.19 9.53
N GLN A 248 0.08 -10.53 10.57
CA GLN A 248 0.85 -10.11 11.74
C GLN A 248 1.38 -11.32 12.53
N ASP A 249 0.52 -12.30 12.84
CA ASP A 249 0.90 -13.51 13.57
C ASP A 249 1.97 -14.31 12.81
N ILE A 250 1.86 -14.42 11.48
CA ILE A 250 2.87 -15.09 10.65
C ILE A 250 4.20 -14.32 10.74
N HIS A 251 4.19 -12.99 10.64
CA HIS A 251 5.40 -12.19 10.78
C HIS A 251 6.04 -12.35 12.17
N GLU A 252 5.26 -12.27 13.24
CA GLU A 252 5.76 -12.41 14.62
C GLU A 252 6.39 -13.79 14.85
N ARG A 253 5.75 -14.87 14.38
CA ARG A 253 6.28 -16.24 14.47
C ARG A 253 7.52 -16.44 13.61
N ALA A 254 7.50 -15.91 12.40
CA ALA A 254 8.65 -15.98 11.52
C ALA A 254 9.82 -15.20 12.14
N SER A 255 9.62 -13.98 12.65
CA SER A 255 10.68 -13.15 13.22
C SER A 255 11.20 -13.64 14.58
N SER A 256 10.38 -14.27 15.41
CA SER A 256 10.73 -14.67 16.79
C SER A 256 11.67 -15.88 16.89
N SER A 257 11.94 -16.57 15.78
CA SER A 257 12.88 -17.69 15.75
C SER A 257 14.33 -17.18 15.78
N HIS A 258 14.88 -16.99 16.98
CA HIS A 258 16.32 -16.73 17.21
C HIS A 258 17.11 -18.02 16.97
N ILE A 259 17.40 -18.28 15.70
CA ILE A 259 18.13 -19.45 15.26
C ILE A 259 19.54 -19.05 14.90
N GLN A 260 20.52 -19.76 15.47
CA GLN A 260 21.91 -19.66 15.05
C GLN A 260 22.10 -20.48 13.77
N TYR A 261 21.83 -19.85 12.62
CA TYR A 261 21.90 -20.54 11.33
C TYR A 261 23.30 -21.07 11.02
N GLN A 262 24.35 -20.39 11.48
CA GLN A 262 25.73 -20.86 11.33
C GLN A 262 25.98 -22.21 11.99
N THR A 263 25.59 -22.37 13.27
CA THR A 263 25.81 -23.63 14.01
C THR A 263 24.98 -24.77 13.43
N LEU A 264 23.77 -24.49 12.94
CA LEU A 264 22.96 -25.47 12.21
C LEU A 264 23.61 -25.89 10.90
N ARG A 265 24.15 -24.95 10.11
CA ARG A 265 24.84 -25.25 8.84
C ARG A 265 26.10 -26.07 9.07
N GLU A 266 26.93 -25.71 10.04
CA GLU A 266 28.16 -26.43 10.36
C GLU A 266 27.88 -27.89 10.74
N HIS A 267 26.86 -28.13 11.57
CA HIS A 267 26.55 -29.47 12.06
C HIS A 267 25.73 -30.32 11.07
N PHE A 268 24.86 -29.69 10.28
CA PHE A 268 23.94 -30.39 9.37
C PHE A 268 24.23 -30.16 7.89
N ARG A 269 25.43 -29.69 7.52
CA ARG A 269 25.82 -29.42 6.12
C ARG A 269 25.54 -30.59 5.17
N HIS A 270 25.81 -31.81 5.63
CA HIS A 270 25.66 -33.04 4.84
C HIS A 270 24.30 -33.74 5.05
N SER A 271 23.38 -33.13 5.80
CA SER A 271 22.03 -33.63 6.03
C SER A 271 21.04 -32.93 5.10
N ASP A 272 20.01 -33.65 4.67
CA ASP A 272 18.93 -33.10 3.85
C ASP A 272 17.94 -32.23 4.65
N VAL A 273 18.07 -32.18 5.99
CA VAL A 273 17.10 -31.52 6.87
C VAL A 273 17.05 -30.01 6.67
N LEU A 274 18.19 -29.34 6.49
CA LEU A 274 18.19 -27.90 6.23
C LEU A 274 17.47 -27.55 4.93
N PHE A 275 17.69 -28.34 3.87
CA PHE A 275 16.98 -28.20 2.60
C PHE A 275 15.47 -28.42 2.74
N ARG A 276 15.04 -29.36 3.60
CA ARG A 276 13.61 -29.59 3.87
C ARG A 276 12.98 -28.38 4.58
N PHE A 277 13.66 -27.77 5.56
CA PHE A 277 13.21 -26.54 6.21
C PHE A 277 13.16 -25.35 5.23
N GLN A 278 14.20 -25.18 4.41
CA GLN A 278 14.24 -24.19 3.33
C GLN A 278 13.03 -24.34 2.41
N ARG A 279 12.79 -25.56 1.91
CA ARG A 279 11.66 -25.86 1.01
C ARG A 279 10.33 -25.57 1.67
N LEU A 280 10.11 -26.02 2.90
CA LEU A 280 8.86 -25.79 3.62
C LEU A 280 8.57 -24.30 3.79
N MET A 281 9.58 -23.51 4.16
CA MET A 281 9.40 -22.08 4.36
C MET A 281 9.21 -21.32 3.04
N SER A 282 9.87 -21.76 1.96
CA SER A 282 9.61 -21.25 0.60
C SER A 282 8.18 -21.56 0.14
N MET A 283 7.66 -22.77 0.42
CA MET A 283 6.26 -23.10 0.15
C MET A 283 5.30 -22.16 0.89
N GLN A 284 5.59 -21.80 2.16
CA GLN A 284 4.78 -20.81 2.89
C GLN A 284 4.87 -19.41 2.29
N GLY A 285 6.04 -19.02 1.77
CA GLY A 285 6.21 -17.80 0.99
C GLY A 285 5.35 -17.80 -0.26
N GLN A 286 5.34 -18.90 -1.02
CA GLN A 286 4.50 -19.07 -2.21
C GLN A 286 3.00 -19.01 -1.88
N ALA A 287 2.58 -19.63 -0.77
CA ALA A 287 1.21 -19.55 -0.27
C ALA A 287 0.80 -18.10 0.06
N CYS A 288 1.68 -17.33 0.71
CA CYS A 288 1.46 -15.89 0.93
C CYS A 288 1.33 -15.12 -0.40
N GLN A 289 2.17 -15.42 -1.39
CA GLN A 289 2.10 -14.80 -2.71
C GLN A 289 0.80 -15.14 -3.44
N GLN A 290 0.33 -16.39 -3.35
CA GLN A 290 -0.94 -16.82 -3.90
C GLN A 290 -2.10 -16.10 -3.22
N LEU A 291 -2.07 -15.99 -1.89
CA LEU A 291 -3.09 -15.28 -1.12
C LEU A 291 -3.15 -13.79 -1.49
N SER A 292 -2.00 -13.13 -1.66
CA SER A 292 -1.94 -11.74 -2.19
C SER A 292 -2.69 -11.61 -3.51
N ARG A 293 -2.46 -12.53 -4.46
CA ARG A 293 -3.16 -12.55 -5.75
C ARG A 293 -4.66 -12.82 -5.59
N CYS A 294 -5.05 -13.76 -4.73
CA CYS A 294 -6.45 -14.06 -4.45
C CYS A 294 -7.19 -12.86 -3.85
N ILE A 295 -6.54 -12.08 -2.97
CA ILE A 295 -7.09 -10.84 -2.39
C ILE A 295 -7.35 -9.81 -3.49
N LEU A 296 -6.38 -9.57 -4.39
CA LEU A 296 -6.51 -8.62 -5.49
C LEU A 296 -7.60 -9.02 -6.50
N LEU A 297 -7.63 -10.30 -6.86
CA LEU A 297 -8.57 -10.85 -7.85
C LEU A 297 -9.95 -11.21 -7.28
N ARG A 298 -10.11 -11.12 -5.95
CA ARG A 298 -11.32 -11.53 -5.22
C ARG A 298 -11.70 -12.98 -5.48
N GLN A 299 -10.70 -13.84 -5.55
CA GLN A 299 -10.88 -15.29 -5.69
C GLN A 299 -10.74 -15.97 -4.33
N PRO A 300 -11.42 -17.11 -4.11
CA PRO A 300 -11.15 -17.91 -2.92
C PRO A 300 -9.70 -18.38 -2.93
N TYR A 301 -9.07 -18.38 -1.76
CA TYR A 301 -7.77 -18.97 -1.53
C TYR A 301 -7.96 -20.46 -1.24
N GLN A 302 -7.16 -21.29 -1.90
CA GLN A 302 -7.12 -22.72 -1.70
C GLN A 302 -5.76 -23.06 -1.11
N HIS A 303 -5.74 -23.65 0.08
CA HIS A 303 -4.51 -24.04 0.74
C HIS A 303 -3.94 -25.31 0.11
N ASP A 304 -2.62 -25.37 -0.01
CA ASP A 304 -1.95 -26.48 -0.69
C ASP A 304 -1.92 -27.74 0.21
N PRO A 305 -2.57 -28.86 -0.17
CA PRO A 305 -2.54 -30.08 0.63
C PRO A 305 -1.15 -30.72 0.76
N HIS A 306 -0.16 -30.28 -0.04
CA HIS A 306 1.21 -30.82 0.05
C HIS A 306 1.95 -30.44 1.34
N PHE A 307 1.46 -29.46 2.12
CA PHE A 307 2.07 -29.08 3.40
C PHE A 307 2.11 -30.25 4.39
N GLU A 308 1.03 -31.04 4.52
CA GLU A 308 0.98 -32.20 5.43
C GLU A 308 2.09 -33.21 5.11
N ARG A 309 2.31 -33.49 3.82
CA ARG A 309 3.40 -34.36 3.36
C ARG A 309 4.77 -33.78 3.68
N ALA A 310 4.96 -32.47 3.52
CA ALA A 310 6.22 -31.82 3.85
C ALA A 310 6.53 -31.92 5.36
N PHE A 311 5.53 -31.69 6.23
CA PHE A 311 5.69 -31.82 7.68
C PHE A 311 6.05 -33.25 8.11
N THR A 312 5.28 -34.25 7.64
CA THR A 312 5.54 -35.67 7.97
C THR A 312 6.94 -36.11 7.54
N HIS A 313 7.42 -35.65 6.39
CA HIS A 313 8.79 -35.95 5.95
C HIS A 313 9.88 -35.27 6.78
N ILE A 314 9.63 -34.08 7.34
CA ILE A 314 10.58 -33.42 8.25
C ILE A 314 10.58 -34.12 9.61
N ASP A 315 9.41 -34.48 10.15
CA ASP A 315 9.30 -35.25 11.40
C ASP A 315 10.12 -36.55 11.30
N ALA A 316 9.92 -37.33 10.23
CA ALA A 316 10.67 -38.56 9.99
C ALA A 316 12.18 -38.33 9.76
N ALA A 317 12.60 -37.16 9.27
CA ALA A 317 14.01 -36.83 9.13
C ALA A 317 14.64 -36.47 10.48
N LEU A 318 13.93 -35.71 11.33
CA LEU A 318 14.36 -35.39 12.69
C LEU A 318 14.45 -36.63 13.58
N GLU A 319 13.51 -37.57 13.46
CA GLU A 319 13.57 -38.85 14.18
C GLU A 319 14.79 -39.67 13.79
N ARG A 320 15.06 -39.83 12.49
CA ARG A 320 16.26 -40.53 12.00
C ARG A 320 17.55 -39.88 12.51
N MET A 321 17.60 -38.55 12.59
CA MET A 321 18.76 -37.84 13.12
C MET A 321 18.95 -38.04 14.61
N ARG A 322 17.84 -38.10 15.37
CA ARG A 322 17.87 -38.45 16.79
C ARG A 322 18.46 -39.84 16.99
N ASP A 323 18.03 -40.81 16.19
CA ASP A 323 18.50 -42.20 16.29
C ASP A 323 19.99 -42.33 15.88
N ASN A 324 20.46 -41.48 14.97
CA ASN A 324 21.87 -41.39 14.56
C ASN A 324 22.76 -40.59 15.55
N GLY A 325 22.24 -40.17 16.71
CA GLY A 325 23.03 -39.52 17.76
C GLY A 325 23.28 -38.02 17.54
N ALA A 326 22.45 -37.32 16.77
CA ALA A 326 22.56 -35.87 16.63
C ALA A 326 22.34 -35.14 17.99
N PRO A 327 23.00 -33.99 18.21
CA PRO A 327 22.96 -33.27 19.48
C PRO A 327 21.54 -32.81 19.83
N ALA A 328 21.12 -33.13 21.05
CA ALA A 328 19.75 -32.90 21.53
C ALA A 328 19.33 -31.43 21.47
N ASP A 329 20.26 -30.50 21.73
CA ASP A 329 19.97 -29.05 21.73
C ASP A 329 19.64 -28.52 20.33
N LEU A 330 20.35 -28.99 19.30
CA LEU A 330 20.07 -28.61 17.91
C LEU A 330 18.77 -29.24 17.41
N LEU A 331 18.52 -30.51 17.74
CA LEU A 331 17.25 -31.18 17.44
C LEU A 331 16.07 -30.48 18.10
N LYS A 332 16.22 -30.03 19.35
CA LYS A 332 15.20 -29.26 20.07
C LYS A 332 14.94 -27.92 19.37
N THR A 333 15.99 -27.24 18.91
CA THR A 333 15.88 -25.99 18.13
C THR A 333 15.12 -26.20 16.82
N LEU A 334 15.44 -27.25 16.07
CA LEU A 334 14.73 -27.64 14.85
C LEU A 334 13.28 -28.04 15.13
N GLY A 335 13.01 -28.69 16.27
CA GLY A 335 11.64 -28.99 16.73
C GLY A 335 10.83 -27.73 17.02
N PHE A 336 11.40 -26.73 17.69
CA PHE A 336 10.74 -25.43 17.89
C PHE A 336 10.46 -24.71 16.56
N LEU A 337 11.42 -24.73 15.63
CA LEU A 337 11.22 -24.19 14.29
C LEU A 337 10.08 -24.90 13.57
N LEU A 338 10.04 -26.24 13.60
CA LEU A 338 8.98 -27.02 12.95
C LEU A 338 7.60 -26.69 13.53
N ASN A 339 7.50 -26.55 14.85
CA ASN A 339 6.26 -26.13 15.50
C ASN A 339 5.83 -24.72 15.08
N ASN A 340 6.77 -23.77 14.96
CA ASN A 340 6.48 -22.43 14.45
C ASN A 340 5.98 -22.48 12.99
N LEU A 341 6.62 -23.26 12.12
CA LEU A 341 6.19 -23.41 10.73
C LEU A 341 4.80 -24.06 10.65
N ARG A 342 4.50 -25.08 11.45
CA ARG A 342 3.16 -25.70 11.52
C ARG A 342 2.10 -24.70 11.99
N ALA A 343 2.47 -23.83 12.91
CA ALA A 343 1.59 -22.78 13.39
C ALA A 343 1.32 -21.71 12.30
N ILE A 344 2.32 -21.33 11.50
CA ILE A 344 2.16 -20.46 10.32
C ILE A 344 1.22 -21.10 9.30
N ASP A 345 1.40 -22.38 9.03
CA ASP A 345 0.57 -23.15 8.10
C ASP A 345 -0.91 -23.17 8.53
N ALA A 346 -1.18 -23.45 9.82
CA ALA A 346 -2.52 -23.41 10.38
C ALA A 346 -3.19 -22.02 10.24
N GLN A 347 -2.43 -20.93 10.34
CA GLN A 347 -2.96 -19.57 10.11
C GLN A 347 -3.36 -19.37 8.65
N LEU A 348 -2.57 -19.87 7.69
CA LEU A 348 -2.91 -19.83 6.27
C LEU A 348 -4.14 -20.68 5.95
N ALA A 349 -4.26 -21.87 6.54
CA ALA A 349 -5.43 -22.73 6.39
C ALA A 349 -6.72 -22.11 6.97
N THR A 350 -6.60 -21.36 8.08
CA THR A 350 -7.74 -20.67 8.71
C THR A 350 -8.40 -19.64 7.76
N ILE A 351 -7.62 -19.05 6.85
CA ILE A 351 -8.15 -18.10 5.86
C ILE A 351 -9.09 -18.79 4.87
N GLU A 352 -8.77 -20.02 4.44
CA GLU A 352 -9.63 -20.79 3.55
C GLU A 352 -10.92 -21.20 4.27
N SER A 353 -10.84 -21.66 5.52
CA SER A 353 -12.02 -22.08 6.29
C SER A 353 -12.97 -20.92 6.59
N GLU A 354 -12.46 -19.73 6.92
CA GLU A 354 -13.29 -18.51 7.04
C GLU A 354 -13.97 -18.13 5.72
N GLN A 355 -13.30 -18.34 4.58
CA GLN A 355 -13.90 -18.06 3.27
C GLN A 355 -15.01 -19.05 2.93
N ALA A 356 -14.83 -20.33 3.23
CA ALA A 356 -15.82 -21.38 3.02
C ALA A 356 -17.09 -21.14 3.85
N GLN A 357 -16.95 -20.69 5.11
CA GLN A 357 -18.08 -20.32 5.97
C GLN A 357 -18.80 -19.03 5.52
N ALA A 358 -18.17 -18.22 4.67
CA ALA A 358 -18.71 -16.94 4.20
C ALA A 358 -19.48 -17.04 2.87
N LEU A 359 -19.43 -18.18 2.15
CA LEU A 359 -20.33 -18.42 1.01
C LEU A 359 -21.72 -18.84 1.53
N PRO A 360 -22.82 -18.22 1.07
CA PRO A 360 -24.15 -18.77 1.30
C PRO A 360 -24.28 -20.15 0.61
N PRO A 361 -25.12 -21.05 1.15
CA PRO A 361 -25.37 -22.37 0.56
C PRO A 361 -25.99 -22.28 -0.84
#